data_AF-A0A7X3V208-F1
#
_entry.id   AF-A0A7X3V208-F1
#
_cell.length_a   1.000
_cell.length_b   1.000
_cell.length_c   1.000
_cell.angle_alpha   90.00
_cell.angle_beta   90.00
_cell.angle_gamma   90.00
#
_symmetry.space_group_name_H-M   'P 1'
#
loop_
_entity.id
_entity.type
_entity.pdbx_description
1 polymer ?
#
loop_
_entity_poly.entity_id
_entity_poly.type
_entity_poly.pdbx_seq_one_letter_code
_entity_poly.pdbx_strand_id
1 'polypeptide(L)'
;MRQFVDDRNDPWVALVAREDGGDYKGAFYLVMRRAGDGGGDSVALTDVRWNSTRTAERTLATMSGVELRRRLRSALGRSGVPAPAS
;
A
#
# COMPACT_ATOMS: atom_id res chain seq x y z
N MET A 1 -9.98 3.20 4.03
CA MET A 1 -8.69 3.58 4.65
C MET A 1 -8.49 2.82 5.95
N ARG A 2 -7.25 2.61 6.39
CA ARG A 2 -6.96 1.97 7.68
C ARG A 2 -5.67 2.50 8.30
N GLN A 3 -5.73 2.90 9.56
CA GLN A 3 -4.57 3.37 10.32
C GLN A 3 -3.89 2.19 11.04
N PHE A 4 -2.57 2.23 11.15
CA PHE A 4 -1.78 1.27 11.92
C PHE A 4 -0.44 1.89 12.34
N VAL A 5 0.27 1.23 13.25
CA VAL A 5 1.65 1.57 13.61
C VAL A 5 2.58 0.46 13.12
N ASP A 6 3.77 0.84 12.67
CA ASP A 6 4.82 -0.11 12.31
C ASP A 6 5.59 -0.64 13.53
N ASP A 7 6.64 -1.43 13.29
CA ASP A 7 7.45 -2.03 14.35
C ASP A 7 8.31 -0.98 15.10
N ARG A 8 8.47 0.24 14.57
CA ARG A 8 9.16 1.38 15.19
C ARG A 8 8.20 2.35 15.86
N ASN A 9 6.92 2.00 15.92
CA ASN A 9 5.85 2.85 16.44
C ASN A 9 5.60 4.12 15.60
N ASP A 10 6.05 4.14 14.33
CA ASP A 10 5.72 5.20 13.40
C ASP A 10 4.26 5.01 12.92
N PRO A 11 3.47 6.09 12.82
CA PRO A 11 2.09 6.00 12.38
C PRO A 11 2.00 5.93 10.85
N TRP A 12 1.13 5.05 10.35
CA TRP A 12 0.89 4.82 8.93
C TRP A 12 -0.61 4.76 8.59
N VAL A 13 -0.92 5.14 7.36
CA VAL A 13 -2.26 5.04 6.76
C VAL A 13 -2.18 4.17 5.51
N ALA A 14 -2.94 3.08 5.52
CA ALA A 14 -3.18 2.24 4.36
C ALA A 14 -4.42 2.71 3.58
N LEU A 15 -4.28 2.83 2.27
CA LEU A 15 -5.22 3.43 1.33
C LEU A 15 -5.38 2.53 0.09
N VAL A 16 -6.52 2.63 -0.58
CA VAL A 16 -6.70 2.08 -1.91
C VAL A 16 -6.39 3.19 -2.90
N ALA A 17 -5.49 2.94 -3.83
CA ALA A 17 -5.23 3.80 -4.98
C ALA A 17 -5.70 3.13 -6.26
N ARG A 18 -5.88 3.92 -7.31
CA ARG A 18 -6.26 3.47 -8.64
C ARG A 18 -5.17 3.84 -9.63
N GLU A 19 -4.83 2.91 -10.51
CA GLU A 19 -3.96 3.12 -11.66
C GLU A 19 -4.85 3.09 -12.91
N ASP A 20 -4.91 4.21 -13.62
CA ASP A 20 -5.61 4.28 -14.89
C ASP A 20 -4.67 3.80 -16.00
N GLY A 21 -4.78 2.52 -16.33
CA GLY A 21 -4.04 1.87 -17.41
C GLY A 21 -4.84 0.72 -17.99
N GLY A 22 -4.81 0.54 -19.31
CA GLY A 22 -5.60 -0.46 -20.05
C GLY A 22 -5.21 -1.93 -19.80
N ASP A 23 -4.39 -2.19 -18.79
CA ASP A 23 -3.97 -3.54 -18.44
C ASP A 23 -5.11 -4.27 -17.73
N TYR A 24 -5.44 -5.46 -18.24
CA TYR A 24 -6.43 -6.40 -17.71
C TYR A 24 -6.16 -6.88 -16.26
N LYS A 25 -5.12 -6.36 -15.59
CA LYS A 25 -4.75 -6.66 -14.21
C LYS A 25 -5.28 -5.53 -13.32
N GLY A 26 -6.20 -5.87 -12.43
CA GLY A 26 -7.01 -4.95 -11.63
C GLY A 26 -6.45 -3.55 -11.34
N ALA A 27 -7.27 -2.54 -11.64
CA ALA A 27 -6.91 -1.12 -11.54
C ALA A 27 -6.66 -0.62 -10.11
N PHE A 28 -7.08 -1.35 -9.08
CA PHE A 28 -6.96 -0.90 -7.69
C PHE A 28 -5.81 -1.61 -6.98
N TYR A 29 -5.03 -0.87 -6.20
CA TYR A 29 -3.90 -1.40 -5.45
C TYR A 29 -3.76 -0.73 -4.08
N LEU A 30 -2.93 -1.33 -3.23
CA LEU A 30 -2.71 -0.87 -1.87
C LEU A 30 -1.56 0.14 -1.83
N VAL A 31 -1.76 1.27 -1.15
CA VAL A 31 -0.72 2.26 -0.85
C VAL A 31 -0.63 2.44 0.66
N MET A 32 0.58 2.56 1.17
CA MET A 32 0.83 2.90 2.57
C MET A 32 1.59 4.21 2.64
N ARG A 33 1.11 5.16 3.44
CA ARG A 33 1.70 6.49 3.62
C ARG A 33 1.97 6.73 5.10
N ARG A 34 3.12 7.33 5.45
CA ARG A 34 3.36 7.80 6.82
C ARG A 34 2.32 8.86 7.20
N ALA A 35 1.77 8.77 8.41
CA ALA A 35 0.88 9.81 8.92
C ALA A 35 1.71 11.01 9.39
N GLY A 36 1.44 12.20 8.84
CA GLY A 36 2.12 13.45 9.19
C GLY A 36 1.86 14.55 8.15
N ASP A 37 2.09 15.81 8.54
CA ASP A 37 1.70 17.02 7.79
C ASP A 37 2.44 17.24 6.45
N GLY A 38 3.47 16.46 6.15
CA GLY A 38 4.37 16.69 5.01
C GLY A 38 4.15 15.83 3.77
N GLY A 39 3.07 15.05 3.67
CA GLY A 39 2.89 14.14 2.52
C GLY A 39 4.05 13.13 2.40
N GLY A 40 4.48 12.58 3.54
CA GLY A 40 5.66 11.72 3.64
C GLY A 40 5.59 10.46 2.79
N ASP A 41 6.75 9.80 2.66
CA ASP A 41 7.01 8.62 1.84
C ASP A 41 5.79 7.69 1.72
N SER A 42 5.34 7.53 0.49
CA SER A 42 4.30 6.56 0.13
C SER A 42 4.93 5.35 -0.52
N VAL A 43 4.49 4.17 -0.10
CA VAL A 43 4.91 2.90 -0.69
C VAL A 43 3.72 2.29 -1.40
N ALA A 44 3.86 2.09 -2.71
CA ALA A 44 2.87 1.37 -3.52
C ALA A 44 3.14 -0.14 -3.45
N LEU A 45 2.10 -0.91 -3.15
CA LEU A 45 2.11 -2.37 -3.14
C LEU A 45 1.36 -2.87 -4.38
N THR A 46 2.01 -2.75 -5.54
CA THR A 46 1.45 -3.15 -6.85
C THR A 46 1.33 -4.66 -7.02
N ASP A 47 1.90 -5.46 -6.10
CA ASP A 47 1.69 -6.90 -5.93
C ASP A 47 0.29 -7.23 -5.37
N VAL A 48 -0.42 -6.23 -4.81
CA VAL A 48 -1.80 -6.36 -4.37
C VAL A 48 -2.70 -5.64 -5.36
N ARG A 49 -3.42 -6.40 -6.19
CA ARG A 49 -4.34 -5.86 -7.22
C ARG A 49 -5.77 -6.31 -7.00
N TRP A 50 -6.71 -5.40 -7.27
CA TRP A 50 -8.15 -5.67 -7.25
C TRP A 50 -8.83 -5.07 -8.49
N ASN A 51 -9.84 -5.77 -8.99
CA ASN A 51 -10.61 -5.33 -10.16
C ASN A 51 -11.68 -4.27 -9.83
N SER A 52 -12.04 -4.10 -8.56
CA SER A 52 -13.03 -3.10 -8.14
C SER A 52 -12.66 -2.41 -6.84
N THR A 53 -13.07 -1.14 -6.72
CA THR A 53 -12.91 -0.35 -5.48
C THR A 53 -13.56 -1.06 -4.29
N ARG A 54 -14.78 -1.60 -4.49
CA ARG A 54 -15.55 -2.26 -3.42
C ARG A 54 -14.79 -3.44 -2.82
N THR A 55 -14.19 -4.29 -3.65
CA THR A 55 -13.39 -5.41 -3.16
C THR A 55 -12.15 -4.90 -2.44
N ALA A 56 -11.43 -3.94 -3.02
CA ALA A 56 -10.23 -3.36 -2.43
C ALA A 56 -10.49 -2.77 -1.03
N GLU A 57 -11.56 -1.97 -0.89
CA GLU A 57 -11.95 -1.35 0.37
C GLU A 57 -12.39 -2.37 1.42
N ARG A 58 -13.20 -3.36 1.04
CA ARG A 58 -13.62 -4.43 1.95
C ARG A 58 -12.43 -5.24 2.44
N THR A 59 -11.53 -5.63 1.53
CA THR A 59 -10.32 -6.36 1.89
C THR A 59 -9.45 -5.52 2.82
N LEU A 60 -9.19 -4.25 2.49
CA LEU A 60 -8.42 -3.34 3.34
C LEU A 60 -9.02 -3.20 4.75
N ALA A 61 -10.35 -3.10 4.85
CA ALA A 61 -11.06 -3.01 6.13
C ALA A 61 -10.84 -4.26 7.01
N THR A 62 -10.71 -5.44 6.40
CA THR A 62 -10.54 -6.72 7.10
C THR A 62 -9.10 -7.13 7.39
N MET A 63 -8.10 -6.48 6.79
CA MET A 63 -6.70 -6.84 7.05
C MET A 63 -6.39 -6.78 8.55
N SER A 64 -5.32 -7.39 9.05
CA SER A 64 -4.88 -7.15 10.44
C SER A 64 -3.76 -6.11 10.51
N GLY A 65 -3.50 -5.54 11.69
CA GLY A 65 -2.31 -4.68 11.87
C GLY A 65 -1.01 -5.45 11.60
N VAL A 66 -0.93 -6.71 12.03
CA VAL A 66 0.20 -7.61 11.77
C VAL A 66 0.43 -7.79 10.26
N GLU A 67 -0.66 -8.01 9.52
CA GLU A 67 -0.65 -8.17 8.09
C GLU A 67 -0.17 -6.90 7.36
N LEU A 68 -0.62 -5.72 7.80
CA LEU A 68 -0.20 -4.43 7.26
C LEU A 68 1.30 -4.19 7.50
N ARG A 69 1.81 -4.47 8.70
CA ARG A 69 3.25 -4.35 9.02
C ARG A 69 4.11 -5.28 8.18
N ARG A 70 3.69 -6.54 8.01
CA ARG A 70 4.41 -7.52 7.17
C ARG A 70 4.53 -7.01 5.73
N ARG A 71 3.44 -6.48 5.18
CA ARG A 71 3.39 -5.91 3.82
C ARG A 71 4.27 -4.68 3.69
N LEU A 72 4.19 -3.75 4.65
CA LEU A 72 5.05 -2.57 4.71
C LEU A 72 6.54 -2.96 4.70
N ARG A 73 6.94 -3.90 5.57
CA ARG A 73 8.33 -4.38 5.67
C ARG A 73 8.83 -4.99 4.35
N SER A 74 8.00 -5.82 3.73
CA SER A 74 8.28 -6.40 2.41
C SER A 74 8.48 -5.32 1.35
N ALA A 75 7.61 -4.31 1.33
CA ALA A 75 7.65 -3.25 0.35
C ALA A 75 8.87 -2.32 0.54
N LEU A 76 9.17 -1.90 1.77
CA LEU A 76 10.36 -1.11 2.09
C LEU A 76 11.67 -1.85 1.78
N GLY A 77 11.71 -3.17 1.99
CA GLY A 77 12.87 -4.00 1.61
C GLY A 77 13.08 -4.10 0.09
N ARG A 78 12.01 -4.01 -0.71
CA ARG A 78 12.09 -3.97 -2.19
C ARG A 78 12.45 -2.59 -2.72
N SER A 79 12.01 -1.52 -2.07
CA SER A 79 12.34 -0.13 -2.45
C SER A 79 13.83 0.21 -2.35
N GLY A 80 14.64 -0.64 -1.70
CA GLY A 80 16.10 -0.55 -1.70
C GLY A 80 16.79 -1.05 -2.98
N VAL A 81 16.05 -1.61 -3.94
CA VAL A 81 16.55 -1.94 -5.28
C VAL A 81 16.04 -0.87 -6.25
N PRO A 82 16.90 0.04 -6.75
CA PRO A 82 16.47 0.96 -7.80
C PRO A 82 16.00 0.14 -9.01
N ALA A 83 14.80 0.44 -9.51
CA ALA A 83 14.31 -0.13 -10.75
C ALA A 83 15.32 0.22 -11.87
N PRO A 84 15.65 -0.71 -12.78
CA PRO A 84 16.50 -0.37 -13.91
C PRO A 84 15.80 0.72 -14.73
N ALA A 85 16.50 1.83 -14.91
CA ALA A 85 16.08 2.90 -15.82
C ALA A 85 15.84 2.29 -17.21
N SER A 86 14.67 2.58 -17.79
CA SER A 86 14.38 2.31 -19.21
C SER A 86 15.04 3.34 -20.10
#